data_AF-A0A2N2GLG9-F1
#
_entry.id   AF-A0A2N2GLG9-F1
#
_cell.length_a   1.000
_cell.length_b   1.000
_cell.length_c   1.000
_cell.angle_alpha   90.00
_cell.angle_beta   90.00
_cell.angle_gamma   90.00
#
_symmetry.space_group_name_H-M   'P 1'
#
loop_
_entity.id
_entity.type
_entity.pdbx_description
1 polymer ?
#
loop_
_entity_poly.entity_id
_entity_poly.type
_entity_poly.pdbx_seq_one_letter_code
_entity_poly.pdbx_strand_id
1 'polypeptide(L)'
;MEKRKWYEKYLPFVARSPEMQLRWLESAFRKGVLAPHEITPYIKLFMAPDGEANVARVRGLLHLLSGGLIEKLLEAADIYDVPDLFRCIAEPTVVQAVIAITKTIPPYEKTPQLVIDKVFQAVYDCSEELLARAAAKVAGSADKPAHFQEAYERFKEIKEDEKLLSALYPKAIL
;
A
#
# COMPACT_ATOMS: atom_id res chain seq x y z
N MET A 1 -26.47 4.71 31.05
CA MET A 1 -26.38 3.56 30.14
C MET A 1 -26.06 4.10 28.76
N GLU A 2 -24.82 3.95 28.30
CA GLU A 2 -24.48 4.25 26.91
C GLU A 2 -25.25 3.29 25.99
N LYS A 3 -25.97 3.83 25.00
CA LYS A 3 -26.64 3.02 23.98
C LYS A 3 -25.55 2.33 23.15
N ARG A 4 -25.47 1.00 23.24
CA ARG A 4 -24.63 0.18 22.35
C ARG A 4 -24.89 0.60 20.91
N LYS A 5 -23.82 0.98 20.20
CA LYS A 5 -23.93 1.46 18.82
C LYS A 5 -24.30 0.28 17.93
N TRP A 6 -25.20 0.49 16.96
CA TRP A 6 -25.76 -0.60 16.13
C TRP A 6 -24.68 -1.42 15.42
N TYR A 7 -23.56 -0.80 15.04
CA TYR A 7 -22.44 -1.45 14.36
C TYR A 7 -21.67 -2.43 15.24
N GLU A 8 -21.75 -2.34 16.57
CA GLU A 8 -21.12 -3.31 17.46
C GLU A 8 -21.72 -4.72 17.31
N LYS A 9 -22.99 -4.79 16.91
CA LYS A 9 -23.71 -6.05 16.69
C LYS A 9 -23.50 -6.62 15.28
N TYR A 10 -23.38 -5.76 14.27
CA TYR A 10 -23.43 -6.16 12.86
C TYR A 10 -22.09 -5.98 12.11
N LEU A 11 -21.17 -5.18 12.63
CA LEU A 11 -19.84 -4.94 12.07
C LEU A 11 -18.76 -5.14 13.15
N PRO A 12 -18.61 -6.38 13.67
CA PRO A 12 -17.73 -6.66 14.80
C PRO A 12 -16.25 -6.42 14.51
N PHE A 13 -15.85 -6.26 13.24
CA PHE A 13 -14.50 -5.82 12.90
C PHE A 13 -14.30 -4.31 13.17
N VAL A 14 -15.27 -3.48 12.78
CA VAL A 14 -15.22 -2.02 12.98
C VAL A 14 -15.32 -1.66 14.46
N ALA A 15 -16.03 -2.46 15.25
CA ALA A 15 -16.16 -2.26 16.69
C ALA A 15 -14.92 -2.66 17.51
N ARG A 16 -13.92 -3.30 16.90
CA ARG A 16 -12.68 -3.72 17.56
C ARG A 16 -11.70 -2.55 17.66
N SER A 17 -10.80 -2.61 18.64
CA SER A 17 -9.61 -1.76 18.64
C SER A 17 -8.71 -2.10 17.44
N PRO A 18 -7.86 -1.17 16.97
CA PRO A 18 -6.91 -1.42 15.89
C PRO A 18 -6.00 -2.64 16.12
N GLU A 19 -5.56 -2.88 17.36
CA GLU A 19 -4.77 -4.05 17.73
C GLU A 19 -5.57 -5.35 17.53
N MET A 20 -6.86 -5.33 17.91
CA MET A 20 -7.76 -6.46 17.74
C MET A 20 -8.14 -6.70 16.28
N GLN A 21 -8.20 -5.63 15.47
CA GLN A 21 -8.37 -5.72 14.01
C GLN A 21 -7.13 -6.37 13.38
N LEU A 22 -5.93 -5.94 13.76
CA LEU A 22 -4.68 -6.51 13.25
C LEU A 22 -4.51 -7.98 13.62
N ARG A 23 -4.78 -8.35 14.89
CA ARG A 23 -4.78 -9.76 15.33
C ARG A 23 -5.81 -10.60 14.60
N TRP A 24 -6.95 -10.00 14.22
CA TRP A 24 -7.95 -10.70 13.41
C TRP A 24 -7.44 -10.95 12.00
N LEU A 25 -6.84 -9.94 11.35
CA LEU A 25 -6.23 -10.08 10.02
C LEU A 25 -5.14 -11.16 10.04
N GLU A 26 -4.23 -11.12 11.02
CA GLU A 26 -3.22 -12.15 11.22
C GLU A 26 -3.83 -13.55 11.35
N SER A 27 -4.87 -13.70 12.17
CA SER A 27 -5.56 -14.97 12.32
C SER A 27 -6.25 -15.41 11.02
N ALA A 28 -6.81 -14.49 10.23
CA ALA A 28 -7.46 -14.81 8.96
C ALA A 28 -6.43 -15.37 7.97
N PHE A 29 -5.29 -14.68 7.83
CA PHE A 29 -4.18 -15.11 6.97
C PHE A 29 -3.54 -16.42 7.41
N ARG A 30 -3.44 -16.68 8.72
CA ARG A 30 -2.88 -17.94 9.23
C ARG A 30 -3.81 -19.11 9.00
N LYS A 31 -5.12 -18.90 9.18
CA LYS A 31 -6.13 -19.95 9.00
C LYS A 31 -6.42 -20.25 7.53
N GLY A 32 -6.17 -19.30 6.62
CA GLY A 32 -6.42 -19.47 5.19
C GLY A 32 -7.90 -19.68 4.86
N VAL A 33 -8.81 -19.22 5.73
CA VAL A 33 -10.26 -19.45 5.62
C VAL A 33 -10.95 -18.44 4.71
N LEU A 34 -10.27 -17.35 4.36
CA LEU A 34 -10.75 -16.31 3.47
C LEU A 34 -9.78 -16.18 2.30
N ALA A 35 -10.33 -16.06 1.09
CA ALA A 35 -9.57 -15.69 -0.08
C ALA A 35 -9.10 -14.22 0.02
N PRO A 36 -8.03 -13.81 -0.69
CA PRO A 36 -7.51 -12.45 -0.62
C PRO A 36 -8.56 -11.36 -0.86
N HIS A 37 -9.44 -11.56 -1.86
CA HIS A 37 -10.52 -10.61 -2.19
C HIS A 37 -11.60 -10.48 -1.09
N GLU A 38 -11.75 -11.49 -0.24
CA GLU A 38 -12.63 -11.43 0.92
C GLU A 38 -11.98 -10.68 2.10
N ILE A 39 -10.64 -10.59 2.11
CA ILE A 39 -9.86 -9.85 3.12
C ILE A 39 -9.74 -8.36 2.76
N THR A 40 -9.70 -8.02 1.47
CA THR A 40 -9.54 -6.64 0.97
C THR A 40 -10.40 -5.59 1.69
N PRO A 41 -11.72 -5.78 1.92
CA PRO A 41 -12.54 -4.78 2.59
C PRO A 41 -12.09 -4.50 4.04
N TYR A 42 -11.54 -5.51 4.72
CA TYR A 42 -11.05 -5.38 6.09
C TYR A 42 -9.72 -4.63 6.16
N ILE A 43 -8.87 -4.78 5.15
CA ILE A 43 -7.66 -3.96 5.02
C ILE A 43 -8.05 -2.50 4.82
N LYS A 44 -8.98 -2.22 3.90
CA LYS A 44 -9.50 -0.88 3.69
C LYS A 44 -10.10 -0.27 4.96
N LEU A 45 -10.86 -1.06 5.74
CA LEU A 45 -11.42 -0.60 7.02
C LEU A 45 -10.35 -0.38 8.09
N PHE A 46 -9.31 -1.21 8.13
CA PHE A 46 -8.18 -1.04 9.05
C PHE A 46 -7.35 0.21 8.71
N MET A 47 -7.19 0.48 7.42
CA MET A 47 -6.50 1.66 6.88
C MET A 47 -7.39 2.90 6.81
N ALA A 48 -8.68 2.78 7.13
CA ALA A 48 -9.65 3.85 6.91
C ALA A 48 -9.18 5.16 7.61
N PRO A 49 -9.11 6.28 6.88
CA PRO A 49 -8.47 7.47 7.38
C PRO A 49 -9.32 8.17 8.44
N ASP A 50 -8.77 8.30 9.65
CA ASP A 50 -9.17 9.29 10.65
C ASP A 50 -8.12 10.44 10.75
N GLY A 51 -7.29 10.61 9.71
CA GLY A 51 -6.19 11.59 9.65
C GLY A 51 -4.79 11.01 9.95
N GLU A 52 -3.76 11.87 9.98
CA GLU A 52 -2.34 11.48 10.20
C GLU A 52 -2.11 10.75 11.54
N ALA A 53 -2.96 11.00 12.54
CA ALA A 53 -2.94 10.26 13.80
C ALA A 53 -3.22 8.76 13.61
N ASN A 54 -4.06 8.39 12.64
CA ASN A 54 -4.30 6.99 12.30
C ASN A 54 -3.10 6.36 11.60
N VAL A 55 -2.46 7.08 10.67
CA VAL A 55 -1.26 6.61 9.97
C VAL A 55 -0.13 6.29 10.96
N ALA A 56 0.12 7.19 11.91
CA ALA A 56 1.14 6.98 12.95
C ALA A 56 0.82 5.75 13.83
N ARG A 57 -0.46 5.59 14.20
CA ARG A 57 -0.93 4.43 14.99
C ARG A 57 -0.75 3.13 14.21
N VAL A 58 -1.22 3.08 12.97
CA VAL A 58 -1.11 1.89 12.10
C VAL A 58 0.36 1.55 11.87
N ARG A 59 1.21 2.54 11.60
CA ARG A 59 2.67 2.34 11.49
C ARG A 59 3.25 1.69 12.74
N GLY A 60 2.90 2.17 13.93
CA GLY A 60 3.33 1.56 15.19
C GLY A 60 2.91 0.10 15.33
N LEU A 61 1.70 -0.24 14.88
CA LEU A 61 1.21 -1.62 14.89
C LEU A 61 1.91 -2.51 13.85
N LEU A 62 2.13 -2.00 12.64
CA LEU A 62 2.79 -2.75 11.56
C LEU A 62 4.28 -2.98 11.86
N HIS A 63 4.94 -2.09 12.61
CA HIS A 63 6.33 -2.26 13.02
C HIS A 63 6.55 -3.52 13.88
N LEU A 64 5.51 -3.99 14.58
CA LEU A 64 5.57 -5.20 15.40
C LEU A 64 5.34 -6.48 14.59
N LEU A 65 5.04 -6.37 13.30
CA LEU A 65 4.75 -7.52 12.46
C LEU A 65 5.99 -8.06 11.75
N SER A 66 6.00 -9.38 11.54
CA SER A 66 6.98 -10.01 10.65
C SER A 66 6.78 -9.58 9.20
N GLY A 67 7.87 -9.50 8.42
CA GLY A 67 7.82 -9.15 7.00
C GLY A 67 6.84 -9.98 6.17
N GLY A 68 6.70 -11.28 6.44
CA GLY A 68 5.78 -12.16 5.72
C GLY A 68 4.29 -11.85 5.95
N LEU A 69 3.92 -11.22 7.07
CA LEU A 69 2.54 -10.77 7.28
C LEU A 69 2.25 -9.47 6.54
N ILE A 70 3.24 -8.58 6.45
CA ILE A 70 3.17 -7.36 5.64
C ILE A 70 3.03 -7.72 4.15
N GLU A 71 3.76 -8.74 3.67
CA GLU A 71 3.62 -9.27 2.32
C GLU A 71 2.18 -9.74 2.07
N LYS A 72 1.59 -10.52 2.98
CA LYS A 72 0.18 -10.95 2.85
C LYS A 72 -0.83 -9.80 2.88
N LEU A 73 -0.58 -8.77 3.70
CA LEU A 73 -1.40 -7.55 3.70
C LEU A 73 -1.32 -6.86 2.35
N LEU A 74 -0.11 -6.66 1.82
CA LEU A 74 0.08 -6.07 0.50
C LEU A 74 -0.58 -6.92 -0.59
N GLU A 75 -0.45 -8.25 -0.57
CA GLU A 75 -1.09 -9.15 -1.54
C GLU A 75 -2.62 -9.04 -1.54
N ALA A 76 -3.24 -8.91 -0.37
CA ALA A 76 -4.70 -8.82 -0.24
C ALA A 76 -5.25 -7.38 -0.39
N ALA A 77 -4.41 -6.35 -0.24
CA ALA A 77 -4.82 -4.96 -0.42
C ALA A 77 -5.24 -4.67 -1.88
N ASP A 78 -6.24 -3.81 -2.06
CA ASP A 78 -6.53 -3.25 -3.38
C ASP A 78 -5.39 -2.29 -3.77
N ILE A 79 -5.15 -2.10 -5.07
CA ILE A 79 -4.13 -1.18 -5.58
C ILE A 79 -4.32 0.24 -5.03
N TYR A 80 -5.57 0.64 -4.75
CA TYR A 80 -5.88 1.95 -4.17
C TYR A 80 -5.46 2.12 -2.71
N ASP A 81 -5.38 1.01 -1.95
CA ASP A 81 -5.02 1.02 -0.53
C ASP A 81 -3.49 0.85 -0.34
N VAL A 82 -2.78 0.41 -1.39
CA VAL A 82 -1.33 0.18 -1.36
C VAL A 82 -0.52 1.42 -0.96
N PRO A 83 -0.75 2.63 -1.51
CA PRO A 83 0.03 3.81 -1.14
C PRO A 83 -0.01 4.10 0.36
N ASP A 84 -1.20 4.06 0.96
CA ASP A 84 -1.37 4.33 2.40
C ASP A 84 -0.77 3.22 3.27
N LEU A 85 -0.90 1.96 2.83
CA LEU A 85 -0.29 0.84 3.51
C LEU A 85 1.24 0.95 3.47
N PHE A 86 1.82 1.31 2.32
CA PHE A 86 3.27 1.50 2.15
C PHE A 86 3.81 2.63 3.03
N ARG A 87 3.09 3.75 3.14
CA ARG A 87 3.41 4.84 4.08
C ARG A 87 3.46 4.40 5.55
N CYS A 88 2.79 3.29 5.90
CA CYS A 88 2.79 2.74 7.25
C CYS A 88 3.88 1.68 7.49
N ILE A 89 4.59 1.22 6.45
CA ILE A 89 5.68 0.25 6.59
C ILE A 89 6.97 1.03 6.90
N ALA A 90 7.60 0.76 8.03
CA ALA A 90 8.80 1.48 8.46
C ALA A 90 10.01 1.19 7.56
N GLU A 91 10.25 -0.08 7.24
CA GLU A 91 11.40 -0.54 6.46
C GLU A 91 10.92 -1.53 5.37
N PRO A 92 10.34 -1.02 4.27
CA PRO A 92 9.81 -1.88 3.23
C PRO A 92 10.92 -2.65 2.51
N THR A 93 10.69 -3.94 2.28
CA THR A 93 11.64 -4.80 1.57
C THR A 93 11.43 -4.75 0.05
N VAL A 94 12.44 -5.20 -0.72
CA VAL A 94 12.31 -5.31 -2.18
C VAL A 94 11.16 -6.23 -2.58
N VAL A 95 10.90 -7.31 -1.81
CA VAL A 95 9.79 -8.24 -2.10
C VAL A 95 8.44 -7.52 -1.94
N GLN A 96 8.28 -6.77 -0.86
CA GLN A 96 7.08 -5.97 -0.60
C GLN A 96 6.86 -4.90 -1.67
N ALA A 97 7.93 -4.22 -2.08
CA ALA A 97 7.89 -3.26 -3.19
C ALA A 97 7.49 -3.92 -4.51
N VAL A 98 8.02 -5.12 -4.82
CA VAL A 98 7.60 -5.89 -6.01
C VAL A 98 6.10 -6.19 -5.95
N ILE A 99 5.58 -6.71 -4.83
CA ILE A 99 4.14 -7.00 -4.67
C ILE A 99 3.29 -5.75 -4.94
N ALA A 100 3.73 -4.59 -4.40
CA ALA A 100 3.03 -3.32 -4.58
C ALA A 100 2.99 -2.88 -6.06
N ILE A 101 4.16 -2.83 -6.72
CA ILE A 101 4.28 -2.28 -8.08
C ILE A 101 3.75 -3.20 -9.18
N THR A 102 3.51 -4.49 -8.89
CA THR A 102 2.90 -5.45 -9.82
C THR A 102 1.40 -5.63 -9.62
N LYS A 103 0.76 -4.79 -8.80
CA LYS A 103 -0.67 -4.89 -8.56
C LYS A 103 -1.48 -4.76 -9.84
N THR A 104 -2.46 -5.64 -10.00
CA THR A 104 -3.39 -5.59 -11.13
C THR A 104 -4.33 -4.42 -10.98
N ILE A 105 -4.42 -3.62 -12.03
CA ILE A 105 -5.36 -2.50 -12.09
C ILE A 105 -6.75 -3.06 -12.44
N PRO A 106 -7.81 -2.64 -11.73
CA PRO A 106 -9.16 -3.07 -12.07
C PRO A 106 -9.55 -2.63 -13.50
N PRO A 107 -10.29 -3.46 -14.25
CA PRO A 107 -10.62 -3.19 -15.66
C PRO A 107 -11.54 -1.97 -15.86
N TYR A 108 -12.19 -1.51 -14.80
CA TYR A 108 -13.07 -0.33 -14.83
C TYR A 108 -12.35 0.99 -14.53
N GLU A 109 -11.06 0.96 -14.20
CA GLU A 109 -10.29 2.17 -13.90
C GLU A 109 -10.17 3.06 -15.15
N LYS A 110 -10.53 4.33 -15.01
CA LYS A 110 -10.54 5.30 -16.13
C LYS A 110 -9.17 5.95 -16.33
N THR A 111 -8.38 6.02 -15.26
CA THR A 111 -7.05 6.64 -15.24
C THR A 111 -6.02 5.67 -14.66
N PRO A 112 -5.74 4.54 -15.34
CA PRO A 112 -4.86 3.48 -14.80
C PRO A 112 -3.46 4.02 -14.47
N GLN A 113 -2.90 4.87 -15.33
CA GLN A 113 -1.58 5.45 -15.12
C GLN A 113 -1.47 6.24 -13.81
N LEU A 114 -2.48 7.04 -13.46
CA LEU A 114 -2.48 7.82 -12.22
C LEU A 114 -2.43 6.92 -10.98
N VAL A 115 -3.09 5.76 -11.03
CA VAL A 115 -3.08 4.79 -9.93
C VAL A 115 -1.70 4.13 -9.81
N ILE A 116 -1.10 3.74 -10.94
CA ILE A 116 0.28 3.21 -10.98
C ILE A 116 1.25 4.25 -10.41
N ASP A 117 1.19 5.50 -10.88
CA ASP A 117 2.09 6.57 -10.47
C ASP A 117 2.00 6.81 -8.95
N LYS A 118 0.81 6.74 -8.36
CA LYS A 118 0.64 6.83 -6.90
C LYS A 118 1.33 5.69 -6.15
N VAL A 119 1.28 4.47 -6.68
CA VAL A 119 1.97 3.33 -6.09
C VAL A 119 3.48 3.48 -6.23
N PHE A 120 3.97 3.85 -7.41
CA PHE A 120 5.40 4.11 -7.63
C PHE A 120 5.90 5.23 -6.74
N GLN A 121 5.14 6.32 -6.62
CA GLN A 121 5.44 7.41 -5.70
C GLN A 121 5.57 6.93 -4.26
N ALA A 122 4.62 6.13 -3.77
CA ALA A 122 4.65 5.64 -2.39
C ALA A 122 5.90 4.78 -2.10
N VAL A 123 6.37 4.00 -3.07
CA VAL A 123 7.61 3.22 -2.94
C VAL A 123 8.84 4.14 -3.05
N TYR A 124 8.84 5.08 -3.98
CA TYR A 124 9.91 6.06 -4.19
C TYR A 124 10.12 6.95 -2.96
N ASP A 125 9.04 7.40 -2.33
CA ASP A 125 9.06 8.22 -1.11
C ASP A 125 9.72 7.50 0.07
N CYS A 126 9.66 6.16 0.10
CA CYS A 126 10.43 5.37 1.05
C CYS A 126 11.91 5.32 0.66
N SER A 127 12.21 5.04 -0.62
CA SER A 127 13.56 5.09 -1.17
C SER A 127 13.54 4.95 -2.70
N GLU A 128 14.25 5.85 -3.39
CA GLU A 128 14.51 5.74 -4.84
C GLU A 128 15.21 4.42 -5.19
N GLU A 129 16.18 3.99 -4.39
CA GLU A 129 16.90 2.73 -4.60
C GLU A 129 15.98 1.51 -4.45
N LEU A 130 15.05 1.56 -3.49
CA LEU A 130 14.07 0.49 -3.29
C LEU A 130 13.21 0.29 -4.54
N LEU A 131 12.67 1.38 -5.10
CA LEU A 131 11.89 1.33 -6.32
C LEU A 131 12.72 0.79 -7.50
N ALA A 132 13.96 1.27 -7.67
CA ALA A 132 14.84 0.82 -8.75
C ALA A 132 15.13 -0.69 -8.67
N ARG A 133 15.42 -1.20 -7.46
CA ARG A 133 15.68 -2.63 -7.23
C ARG A 133 14.43 -3.49 -7.45
N ALA A 134 13.26 -3.00 -7.02
CA ALA A 134 11.99 -3.70 -7.26
C ALA A 134 11.66 -3.73 -8.77
N ALA A 135 11.82 -2.61 -9.46
CA ALA A 135 11.59 -2.54 -10.91
C ALA A 135 12.53 -3.44 -11.71
N ALA A 136 13.81 -3.53 -11.32
CA ALA A 136 14.75 -4.46 -11.94
C ALA A 136 14.33 -5.93 -11.78
N LYS A 137 13.81 -6.31 -10.60
CA LYS A 137 13.25 -7.65 -10.37
C LYS A 137 12.03 -7.92 -11.25
N VAL A 138 11.13 -6.96 -11.37
CA VAL A 138 9.92 -7.08 -12.21
C VAL A 138 10.30 -7.16 -13.70
N ALA A 139 11.26 -6.36 -14.15
CA ALA A 139 11.74 -6.36 -15.53
C ALA A 139 12.31 -7.73 -15.96
N GLY A 140 12.99 -8.44 -15.05
CA GLY A 140 13.53 -9.78 -15.27
C GLY A 140 12.56 -10.93 -14.99
N SER A 141 11.33 -10.65 -14.58
CA SER A 141 10.31 -11.68 -14.28
C SER A 141 9.49 -12.05 -15.52
N ALA A 142 9.11 -13.32 -15.62
CA ALA A 142 8.16 -13.78 -16.64
C ALA A 142 6.74 -13.24 -16.41
N ASP A 143 6.37 -12.96 -15.15
CA ASP A 143 5.03 -12.50 -14.75
C ASP A 143 4.91 -10.96 -14.74
N LYS A 144 5.77 -10.27 -15.51
CA LYS A 144 5.76 -8.81 -15.61
C LYS A 144 4.43 -8.31 -16.21
N PRO A 145 3.74 -7.33 -15.59
CA PRO A 145 2.59 -6.71 -16.21
C PRO A 145 2.95 -6.08 -17.57
N ALA A 146 2.13 -6.28 -18.59
CA ALA A 146 2.44 -5.85 -19.96
C ALA A 146 2.78 -4.35 -20.09
N HIS A 147 2.10 -3.51 -19.29
CA HIS A 147 2.28 -2.05 -19.27
C HIS A 147 3.41 -1.58 -18.34
N PHE A 148 4.05 -2.48 -17.59
CA PHE A 148 4.97 -2.11 -16.50
C PHE A 148 6.16 -1.29 -16.99
N GLN A 149 6.81 -1.73 -18.09
CA GLN A 149 8.03 -1.08 -18.57
C GLN A 149 7.75 0.37 -18.98
N GLU A 150 6.73 0.58 -19.80
CA GLU A 150 6.34 1.92 -20.26
C GLU A 150 5.97 2.82 -19.09
N ALA A 151 5.17 2.32 -18.14
CA ALA A 151 4.76 3.08 -16.97
C ALA A 151 5.97 3.46 -16.09
N TYR A 152 6.93 2.55 -15.90
CA TYR A 152 8.12 2.81 -15.09
C TYR A 152 9.08 3.81 -15.75
N GLU A 153 9.32 3.70 -17.06
CA GLU A 153 10.12 4.67 -17.81
C GLU A 153 9.51 6.08 -17.72
N ARG A 154 8.19 6.19 -17.96
CA ARG A 154 7.47 7.46 -17.84
C ARG A 154 7.57 8.05 -16.43
N PHE A 155 7.48 7.23 -15.38
CA PHE A 155 7.63 7.70 -14.01
C PHE A 155 9.04 8.25 -13.74
N LYS A 156 10.10 7.61 -14.29
CA LYS A 156 11.47 8.15 -14.17
C LYS A 156 11.61 9.52 -14.82
N GLU A 157 11.06 9.70 -16.03
CA GLU A 157 11.07 11.00 -16.72
C GLU A 157 10.42 12.09 -15.87
N ILE A 158 9.25 11.79 -15.27
CA ILE A 158 8.57 12.72 -14.34
C ILE A 158 9.47 13.08 -13.16
N LYS A 159 10.19 12.12 -12.57
CA LYS A 159 11.08 12.40 -11.43
C LYS A 159 12.33 13.18 -11.84
N GLU A 160 12.86 12.96 -13.02
CA GLU A 160 13.96 13.75 -13.56
C GLU A 160 13.55 15.21 -13.80
N ASP A 161 12.36 15.43 -14.36
CA ASP A 161 11.78 16.76 -14.54
C ASP A 161 11.54 17.47 -13.20
N GLU A 162 10.98 16.77 -12.20
CA GLU A 162 10.80 17.33 -10.86
C GLU A 162 12.13 17.72 -10.20
N LYS A 163 13.18 16.88 -10.35
CA LYS A 163 14.53 17.17 -9.85
C LYS A 163 15.11 18.40 -10.54
N LEU A 164 14.95 18.52 -11.85
CA LEU A 164 15.40 19.67 -12.63
C LEU A 164 14.67 20.96 -12.21
N LEU A 165 13.35 20.93 -12.12
CA LEU A 165 12.53 22.07 -11.69
C LEU A 165 12.89 22.53 -10.27
N SER A 166 13.09 21.57 -9.35
CA SER A 166 13.50 21.87 -7.98
C SER A 166 14.89 22.52 -7.91
N ALA A 167 15.82 22.11 -8.79
CA ALA A 167 17.14 22.71 -8.90
C ALA A 167 17.10 24.13 -9.50
N LEU A 168 16.21 24.38 -10.45
CA LEU A 168 16.05 25.68 -11.11
C LEU A 168 15.29 26.70 -10.25
N TYR A 169 14.35 26.26 -9.42
CA TYR A 169 13.49 27.13 -8.60
C TYR A 169 13.46 26.72 -7.12
N PRO A 170 14.59 26.79 -6.39
CA PRO A 170 14.68 26.31 -5.01
C PRO A 170 13.78 27.07 -4.00
N LYS A 171 13.27 28.26 -4.36
CA LYS A 171 12.40 29.09 -3.50
C LYS A 171 10.89 28.88 -3.72
N ALA A 172 10.49 28.05 -4.69
CA ALA A 172 9.07 27.79 -4.96
C ALA A 172 8.45 26.71 -4.04
N ILE A 173 9.26 26.08 -3.18
CA ILE A 173 8.87 24.99 -2.27
C ILE A 173 8.76 25.49 -0.80
N LEU A 174 8.44 26.78 -0.60
CA LEU A 174 8.19 27.37 0.73
C LEU A 174 6.69 27.54 0.99
#